data_AF-A0A1H5R2S8-F1
#
_entry.id   AF-A0A1H5R2S8-F1
#
_cell.length_a   1.000
_cell.length_b   1.000
_cell.length_c   1.000
_cell.angle_alpha   90.00
_cell.angle_beta   90.00
_cell.angle_gamma   90.00
#
_symmetry.space_group_name_H-M   'P 1'
#
loop_
_entity.id
_entity.type
_entity.pdbx_description
1 polymer ?
#
loop_
_entity_poly.entity_id
_entity_poly.type
_entity_poly.pdbx_seq_one_letter_code
_entity_poly.pdbx_strand_id
1 'polypeptide(L)'
;MAGWSAQLAPTARVREVRGSRREATRRSCGVVRWSEVGDGGGHENRTRRYTFLIGETALRTCPAYVYTDQVEYLRTLANRPNVTIQIVPSDACPPGFSSFTAYQQDKITLAVAVRHRHATSYFSARDTLGRYHRTMRWLSGHALDIADALSTGNPATHPGAHGGANAGGPQHTVGSG
;
A
#
# COMPACT_ATOMS: atom_id res chain seq x y z
N MET A 1 32.30 13.98 44.33
CA MET A 1 32.38 12.84 43.40
C MET A 1 30.96 12.58 42.90
N ALA A 2 30.66 13.06 41.71
CA ALA A 2 29.29 13.16 41.19
C ALA A 2 28.86 11.84 40.51
N GLY A 3 27.70 11.33 40.92
CA GLY A 3 27.05 10.17 40.34
C GLY A 3 26.40 10.48 38.99
N TRP A 4 26.47 9.51 38.08
CA TRP A 4 25.78 9.53 36.80
C TRP A 4 24.41 8.87 36.94
N SER A 5 23.34 9.65 36.75
CA SER A 5 21.98 9.14 36.55
C SER A 5 21.74 8.90 35.06
N ALA A 6 21.53 7.64 34.68
CA ALA A 6 21.08 7.26 33.35
C ALA A 6 19.56 7.42 33.26
N GLN A 7 19.10 8.36 32.44
CA GLN A 7 17.69 8.58 32.15
C GLN A 7 17.27 7.67 30.99
N LEU A 8 16.56 6.58 31.33
CA LEU A 8 16.03 5.62 30.36
C LEU A 8 14.89 6.27 29.55
N ALA A 9 14.99 6.11 28.23
CA ALA A 9 14.00 6.53 27.23
C ALA A 9 12.66 5.77 27.39
N PRO A 10 11.53 6.35 26.93
CA PRO A 10 10.22 5.72 27.04
C PRO A 10 10.13 4.45 26.19
N THR A 11 9.88 3.33 26.86
CA THR A 11 9.55 2.05 26.26
C THR A 11 8.15 2.10 25.64
N ALA A 12 8.07 1.93 24.33
CA ALA A 12 6.81 1.71 23.63
C ALA A 12 6.15 0.42 24.16
N ARG A 13 5.04 0.56 24.89
CA ARG A 13 4.24 -0.58 25.34
C ARG A 13 3.44 -1.14 24.17
N VAL A 14 3.80 -2.32 23.69
CA VAL A 14 2.96 -3.13 22.81
C VAL A 14 1.81 -3.68 23.65
N ARG A 15 0.62 -3.09 23.50
CA ARG A 15 -0.60 -3.55 24.14
C ARG A 15 -1.16 -4.69 23.29
N GLU A 16 -1.11 -5.92 23.81
CA GLU A 16 -1.71 -7.08 23.15
C GLU A 16 -3.24 -7.00 23.24
N VAL A 17 -3.84 -6.41 22.21
CA VAL A 17 -5.29 -6.41 22.01
C VAL A 17 -5.65 -7.77 21.42
N ARG A 18 -6.53 -8.54 22.11
CA ARG A 18 -7.22 -9.71 21.56
C ARG A 18 -8.11 -9.25 20.39
N GLY A 19 -7.48 -9.08 19.22
CA GLY A 19 -8.13 -8.63 18.02
C GLY A 19 -8.99 -9.75 17.42
N SER A 20 -10.21 -9.38 17.02
CA SER A 20 -11.08 -10.22 16.19
C SER A 20 -10.33 -10.80 14.99
N ARG A 21 -10.76 -11.95 14.44
CA ARG A 21 -10.19 -12.58 13.22
C ARG A 21 -9.99 -11.59 12.07
N ARG A 22 -10.85 -10.57 11.98
CA ARG A 22 -10.75 -9.46 11.01
C ARG A 22 -9.48 -8.61 11.19
N GLU A 23 -9.05 -8.39 12.43
CA GLU A 23 -7.87 -7.59 12.76
C GLU A 23 -6.57 -8.35 12.47
N ALA A 24 -6.55 -9.68 12.67
CA ALA A 24 -5.45 -10.53 12.24
C ALA A 24 -5.26 -10.48 10.71
N THR A 25 -6.36 -10.55 9.94
CA THR A 25 -6.30 -10.39 8.48
C THR A 25 -5.78 -9.01 8.09
N ARG A 26 -6.25 -7.94 8.73
CA ARG A 26 -5.77 -6.56 8.46
C ARG A 26 -4.27 -6.41 8.72
N ARG A 27 -3.73 -7.02 9.78
CA ARG A 27 -2.29 -7.02 10.07
C ARG A 27 -1.49 -7.80 9.01
N SER A 28 -1.98 -8.97 8.60
CA SER A 28 -1.33 -9.80 7.57
C SER A 28 -1.28 -9.12 6.19
N CYS A 29 -2.31 -8.32 5.89
CA CYS A 29 -2.39 -7.55 4.66
C CYS A 29 -1.40 -6.38 4.58
N GLY A 30 -0.59 -6.15 5.61
CA GLY A 30 0.32 -5.01 5.65
C GLY A 30 -0.44 -3.68 5.60
N VAL A 31 -1.69 -3.66 6.10
CA VAL A 31 -2.46 -2.43 6.25
C VAL A 31 -1.69 -1.56 7.25
N VAL A 32 -0.87 -0.65 6.71
CA VAL A 32 -0.15 0.31 7.52
C VAL A 32 -1.21 1.20 8.14
N ARG A 33 -1.34 1.12 9.45
CA ARG A 33 -2.29 1.92 10.20
C ARG A 33 -1.65 3.30 10.40
N TRP A 34 -2.01 4.25 9.55
CA TRP A 34 -1.46 5.62 9.53
C TRP A 34 -1.98 6.55 10.64
N SER A 35 -2.50 5.98 11.73
CA SER A 35 -3.20 6.72 12.78
C SER A 35 -2.31 7.67 13.61
N GLU A 36 -0.99 7.67 13.40
CA GLU A 36 -0.02 8.41 14.22
C GLU A 36 0.75 9.51 13.45
N VAL A 37 0.26 9.95 12.28
CA VAL A 37 0.75 11.21 11.70
C VAL A 37 0.17 12.34 12.55
N GLY A 38 0.93 12.70 13.59
CA GLY A 38 0.50 13.47 14.74
C GLY A 38 -0.11 14.84 14.41
N ASP A 39 -1.18 15.13 15.14
CA ASP A 39 -1.80 16.46 15.30
C ASP A 39 -0.88 17.34 16.18
N GLY A 40 0.37 17.52 15.72
CA GLY A 40 1.44 18.16 16.47
C GLY A 40 1.13 19.64 16.69
N GLY A 41 0.86 19.99 17.94
CA GLY A 41 0.43 21.30 18.40
C GLY A 41 1.32 22.46 17.96
N GLY A 42 0.64 23.50 17.46
CA GLY A 42 0.99 24.92 17.46
C GLY A 42 2.44 25.33 17.64
N HIS A 43 3.21 25.38 16.56
CA HIS A 43 4.21 26.42 16.34
C HIS A 43 4.38 26.61 14.83
N GLU A 44 4.00 27.80 14.36
CA GLU A 44 4.32 28.43 13.07
C GLU A 44 4.44 27.47 11.86
N ASN A 45 3.25 27.10 11.40
CA ASN A 45 2.93 26.02 10.49
C ASN A 45 3.21 26.41 9.03
N ARG A 46 4.46 26.28 8.55
CA ARG A 46 4.64 25.96 7.13
C ARG A 46 3.91 24.65 6.93
N THR A 47 2.77 24.68 6.26
CA THR A 47 1.88 23.53 6.05
C THR A 47 2.65 22.42 5.34
N ARG A 48 3.27 21.55 6.13
CA ARG A 48 4.05 20.41 5.66
C ARG A 48 3.15 19.56 4.80
N ARG A 49 3.55 19.30 3.56
CA ARG A 49 2.76 18.49 2.64
C ARG A 49 3.23 17.06 2.72
N TYR A 50 2.31 16.18 3.06
CA TYR A 50 2.55 14.75 3.14
C TYR A 50 2.03 14.07 1.89
N THR A 51 2.88 13.32 1.22
CA THR A 51 2.50 12.52 0.06
C THR A 51 2.69 11.04 0.39
N PHE A 52 1.62 10.27 0.19
CA PHE A 52 1.66 8.81 0.26
C PHE A 52 1.67 8.27 -1.15
N LEU A 53 2.70 7.52 -1.49
CA LEU A 53 2.82 6.84 -2.78
C LEU A 53 2.62 5.34 -2.54
N ILE A 54 1.56 4.77 -3.10
CA ILE A 54 1.17 3.39 -2.83
C ILE A 54 1.16 2.63 -4.15
N GLY A 55 1.89 1.51 -4.22
CA GLY A 55 1.79 0.61 -5.36
C GLY A 55 0.42 -0.07 -5.40
N GLU A 56 -0.24 -0.09 -6.55
CA GLU A 56 -1.56 -0.68 -6.73
C GLU A 56 -1.62 -2.14 -6.26
N THR A 57 -0.57 -2.93 -6.54
CA THR A 57 -0.48 -4.33 -6.09
C THR A 57 -0.48 -4.43 -4.55
N ALA A 58 0.02 -3.42 -3.83
CA ALA A 58 -0.06 -3.38 -2.36
C ALA A 58 -1.50 -3.28 -1.86
N LEU A 59 -2.37 -2.55 -2.56
CA LEU A 59 -3.80 -2.49 -2.24
C LEU A 59 -4.50 -3.81 -2.59
N ARG A 60 -4.20 -4.37 -3.76
CA ARG A 60 -4.86 -5.58 -4.28
C ARG A 60 -4.49 -6.87 -3.56
N THR A 61 -3.42 -6.89 -2.76
CA THR A 61 -3.08 -8.13 -2.04
C THR A 61 -4.04 -8.44 -0.88
N CYS A 62 -4.83 -7.45 -0.46
CA CYS A 62 -5.83 -7.62 0.58
C CYS A 62 -7.07 -8.37 0.05
N PRO A 63 -7.77 -9.18 0.87
CA PRO A 63 -9.10 -9.67 0.53
C PRO A 63 -10.04 -8.51 0.15
N ALA A 64 -10.99 -8.76 -0.76
CA ALA A 64 -11.86 -7.72 -1.32
C ALA A 64 -12.56 -6.83 -0.28
N TYR A 65 -13.02 -7.38 0.84
CA TYR A 65 -13.64 -6.60 1.91
C TYR A 65 -12.65 -5.67 2.64
N VAL A 66 -11.39 -6.10 2.80
CA VAL A 66 -10.33 -5.26 3.38
C VAL A 66 -9.90 -4.18 2.39
N TYR A 67 -9.86 -4.52 1.10
CA TYR A 67 -9.58 -3.56 0.03
C TYR A 67 -10.57 -2.40 0.04
N THR A 68 -11.88 -2.67 0.08
CA THR A 68 -12.90 -1.61 0.12
C THR A 68 -12.74 -0.70 1.35
N ASP A 69 -12.57 -1.29 2.54
CA ASP A 69 -12.33 -0.54 3.77
C ASP A 69 -11.07 0.34 3.67
N GLN A 70 -10.01 -0.20 3.08
CA GLN A 70 -8.73 0.50 2.93
C GLN A 70 -8.82 1.65 1.94
N VAL A 71 -9.49 1.44 0.80
CA VAL A 71 -9.75 2.49 -0.19
C VAL A 71 -10.55 3.64 0.41
N GLU A 72 -11.61 3.33 1.15
CA GLU A 72 -12.45 4.36 1.79
C GLU A 72 -11.68 5.14 2.87
N TYR A 73 -10.85 4.45 3.63
CA TYR A 73 -9.94 5.10 4.57
C TYR A 73 -8.94 6.04 3.88
N LEU A 74 -8.35 5.61 2.75
CA LEU A 74 -7.44 6.44 1.98
C LEU A 74 -8.16 7.67 1.40
N ARG A 75 -9.38 7.52 0.88
CA ARG A 75 -10.19 8.67 0.44
C ARG A 75 -10.41 9.68 1.56
N THR A 76 -10.76 9.18 2.74
CA THR A 76 -10.95 10.04 3.93
C THR A 76 -9.67 10.78 4.30
N LEU A 77 -8.51 10.14 4.19
CA LEU A 77 -7.21 10.78 4.43
C LEU A 77 -6.86 11.81 3.35
N ALA A 78 -7.15 11.55 2.09
CA ALA A 78 -6.89 12.45 0.96
C ALA A 78 -7.70 13.75 1.04
N ASN A 79 -8.83 13.75 1.75
CA ASN A 79 -9.62 14.97 1.99
C ASN A 79 -8.93 15.98 2.94
N ARG A 80 -7.80 15.62 3.57
CA ARG A 80 -7.05 16.53 4.43
C ARG A 80 -6.20 17.48 3.58
N PRO A 81 -6.17 18.80 3.88
CA PRO A 81 -5.54 19.81 3.02
C PRO A 81 -4.03 19.64 2.82
N ASN A 82 -3.36 18.90 3.70
CA ASN A 82 -1.92 18.68 3.68
C ASN A 82 -1.54 17.24 3.31
N VAL A 83 -2.49 16.44 2.83
CA VAL A 83 -2.28 15.03 2.48
C VAL A 83 -2.59 14.83 1.00
N THR A 84 -1.66 14.19 0.30
CA THR A 84 -1.85 13.72 -1.07
C THR A 84 -1.65 12.22 -1.07
N ILE A 85 -2.55 11.48 -1.71
CA ILE A 85 -2.41 10.03 -1.88
C ILE A 85 -2.35 9.75 -3.37
N GLN A 86 -1.26 9.13 -3.77
CA GLN A 86 -0.98 8.78 -5.15
C GLN A 86 -0.86 7.26 -5.26
N ILE A 87 -1.54 6.70 -6.25
CA ILE A 87 -1.50 5.27 -6.54
C ILE A 87 -0.64 5.06 -7.77
N VAL A 88 0.36 4.18 -7.67
CA VAL A 88 1.19 3.81 -8.81
C VAL A 88 0.61 2.57 -9.47
N PRO A 89 0.20 2.66 -10.74
CA PRO A 89 -0.27 1.51 -11.51
C PRO A 89 0.76 0.37 -11.52
N SER A 90 0.27 -0.87 -11.52
CA SER A 90 1.15 -2.05 -11.44
C SER A 90 2.07 -2.19 -12.67
N ASP A 91 1.63 -1.72 -13.84
CA ASP A 91 2.39 -1.68 -15.10
C ASP A 91 3.47 -0.59 -15.13
N ALA A 92 3.33 0.45 -14.32
CA ALA A 92 4.35 1.48 -14.13
C ALA A 92 5.43 1.09 -13.10
N CYS A 93 5.26 -0.03 -12.39
CA CYS A 93 6.21 -0.47 -11.37
C CYS A 93 7.38 -1.27 -11.97
N PRO A 94 8.64 -1.00 -11.59
CA PRO A 94 9.77 -1.79 -12.07
C PRO A 94 9.71 -3.23 -11.49
N PRO A 95 10.33 -4.22 -12.18
CA PRO A 95 10.36 -5.59 -11.71
C PRO A 95 10.90 -5.70 -10.27
N GLY A 96 10.17 -6.45 -9.43
CA GLY A 96 10.52 -6.63 -8.01
C GLY A 96 10.05 -5.51 -7.08
N PHE A 97 9.36 -4.48 -7.60
CA PHE A 97 8.87 -3.33 -6.83
C PHE A 97 7.36 -3.10 -6.96
N SER A 98 6.56 -4.16 -7.04
CA SER A 98 5.11 -4.04 -7.27
C SER A 98 4.32 -3.70 -6.00
N SER A 99 4.73 -4.21 -4.84
CA SER A 99 4.03 -4.00 -3.56
C SER A 99 4.87 -3.13 -2.64
N PHE A 100 4.59 -1.83 -2.63
CA PHE A 100 5.27 -0.87 -1.77
C PHE A 100 4.34 0.23 -1.28
N THR A 101 4.77 0.89 -0.21
CA THR A 101 4.23 2.17 0.22
C THR A 101 5.38 3.09 0.62
N ALA A 102 5.41 4.29 0.06
CA ALA A 102 6.36 5.32 0.43
C ALA A 102 5.65 6.51 1.07
N TYR A 103 6.27 7.05 2.10
CA TYR A 103 5.84 8.24 2.80
C TYR A 103 6.82 9.37 2.53
N GLN A 104 6.31 10.48 2.02
CA GLN A 104 7.08 11.66 1.71
C GLN A 104 6.56 12.85 2.50
N GLN A 105 7.49 13.70 2.92
CA GLN A 105 7.20 15.03 3.44
C GLN A 105 7.93 16.03 2.55
N ASP A 106 7.21 16.99 1.98
CA ASP A 106 7.78 18.05 1.14
C ASP A 106 8.70 17.49 0.02
N LYS A 107 8.30 16.37 -0.60
CA LYS A 107 9.03 15.60 -1.64
C LYS A 107 10.30 14.88 -1.16
N ILE A 108 10.54 14.83 0.15
CA ILE A 108 11.60 14.04 0.77
C ILE A 108 11.00 12.73 1.26
N THR A 109 11.51 11.60 0.77
CA THR A 109 11.10 10.27 1.25
C THR A 109 11.57 10.08 2.68
N LEU A 110 10.62 9.87 3.60
CA LEU A 110 10.87 9.65 5.03
C LEU A 110 10.82 8.18 5.40
N ALA A 111 10.00 7.39 4.70
CA ALA A 111 9.91 5.97 4.93
C ALA A 111 9.49 5.25 3.64
N VAL A 112 9.97 4.02 3.48
CA VAL A 112 9.51 3.10 2.44
C VAL A 112 9.26 1.75 3.08
N ALA A 113 8.06 1.22 2.89
CA ALA A 113 7.73 -0.17 3.15
C ALA A 113 7.69 -0.91 1.82
N VAL A 114 8.47 -1.97 1.68
CA VAL A 114 8.47 -2.83 0.49
C VAL A 114 8.07 -4.22 0.93
N ARG A 115 7.07 -4.78 0.28
CA ARG A 115 6.60 -6.13 0.54
C ARG A 115 7.14 -7.07 -0.52
N HIS A 116 7.99 -7.98 -0.08
CA HIS A 116 8.44 -9.12 -0.86
C HIS A 116 7.58 -10.35 -0.52
N ARG A 117 7.65 -11.37 -1.39
CA ARG A 117 6.84 -12.61 -1.29
C ARG A 117 6.88 -13.27 0.10
N HIS A 118 7.98 -13.10 0.84
CA HIS A 118 8.21 -13.76 2.12
C HIS A 118 8.44 -12.81 3.30
N ALA A 119 8.56 -11.50 3.06
CA ALA A 119 8.86 -10.52 4.11
C ALA A 119 8.46 -9.10 3.70
N THR A 120 8.04 -8.31 4.68
CA THR A 120 7.89 -6.86 4.51
C THR A 120 9.09 -6.18 5.14
N SER A 121 9.82 -5.40 4.35
CA SER A 121 10.97 -4.62 4.82
C SER A 121 10.57 -3.16 4.98
N TYR A 122 10.97 -2.56 6.10
CA TYR A 122 10.73 -1.16 6.42
C TYR A 122 12.06 -0.42 6.45
N PHE A 123 12.16 0.65 5.66
CA PHE A 123 13.35 1.47 5.56
C PHE A 123 13.04 2.90 5.99
N SER A 124 13.73 3.37 7.03
CA SER A 124 13.70 4.76 7.50
C SER A 124 15.11 5.37 7.60
N ALA A 125 16.16 4.56 7.48
CA ALA A 125 17.53 5.04 7.50
C ALA A 125 17.81 5.94 6.30
N ARG A 126 18.34 7.14 6.56
CA ARG A 126 18.52 8.20 5.56
C ARG A 126 19.36 7.77 4.35
N ASP A 127 20.43 7.00 4.59
CA ASP A 127 21.32 6.54 3.52
C ASP A 127 20.61 5.53 2.59
N THR A 128 19.77 4.67 3.15
CA THR A 128 18.94 3.74 2.40
C THR A 128 17.86 4.48 1.61
N LEU A 129 17.22 5.48 2.23
CA LEU A 129 16.20 6.32 1.58
C LEU A 129 16.77 7.13 0.42
N GLY A 130 18.03 7.56 0.48
CA GLY A 130 18.71 8.24 -0.63
C GLY A 130 18.75 7.40 -1.91
N ARG A 131 18.88 6.07 -1.78
CA ARG A 131 18.82 5.15 -2.93
C ARG A 131 17.42 5.07 -3.53
N TYR A 132 16.39 5.04 -2.68
CA TYR A 132 14.99 5.00 -3.11
C TYR A 132 14.46 6.34 -3.59
N HIS A 133 15.08 7.48 -3.24
CA HIS A 133 14.58 8.81 -3.59
C HIS A 133 14.40 8.99 -5.09
N ARG A 134 15.39 8.58 -5.88
CA ARG A 134 15.31 8.64 -7.36
C ARG A 134 14.18 7.78 -7.90
N THR A 135 14.04 6.55 -7.41
CA THR A 135 12.95 5.64 -7.79
C THR A 135 11.58 6.21 -7.42
N MET A 136 11.41 6.73 -6.21
CA MET A 136 10.15 7.31 -5.75
C MET A 136 9.77 8.56 -6.53
N ARG A 137 10.76 9.40 -6.88
CA ARG A 137 10.52 10.56 -7.73
C ARG A 137 10.08 10.14 -9.13
N TRP A 138 10.72 9.14 -9.71
CA TRP A 138 10.32 8.60 -11.01
C TRP A 138 8.90 8.03 -10.95
N LEU A 139 8.60 7.16 -9.97
CA LEU A 139 7.28 6.58 -9.75
C LEU A 139 6.20 7.64 -9.53
N SER A 140 6.50 8.73 -8.81
CA SER A 140 5.55 9.83 -8.60
C SER A 140 5.13 10.53 -9.90
N GLY A 141 5.96 10.48 -10.95
CA GLY A 141 5.61 11.01 -12.27
C GLY A 141 4.64 10.13 -13.05
N HIS A 142 4.51 8.86 -12.66
CA HIS A 142 3.58 7.88 -13.25
C HIS A 142 2.39 7.59 -12.34
N ALA A 143 2.34 8.22 -11.18
CA ALA A 143 1.30 7.96 -10.20
C ALA A 143 0.03 8.72 -10.57
N LEU A 144 -1.10 8.07 -10.34
CA LEU A 144 -2.43 8.66 -10.49
C LEU A 144 -2.88 9.21 -9.14
N ASP A 145 -3.70 10.26 -9.16
CA ASP A 145 -4.43 10.64 -7.95
C ASP A 145 -5.34 9.49 -7.52
N ILE A 146 -5.63 9.40 -6.23
CA ILE A 146 -6.53 8.38 -5.71
C ILE A 146 -7.91 8.39 -6.38
N ALA A 147 -8.45 9.56 -6.74
CA ALA A 147 -9.73 9.66 -7.43
C ALA A 147 -9.69 9.01 -8.83
N ASP A 148 -8.62 9.26 -9.58
CA ASP A 148 -8.41 8.74 -10.93
C ASP A 148 -8.11 7.23 -10.89
N ALA A 149 -7.22 6.81 -10.00
CA ALA A 149 -6.81 5.41 -9.87
C ALA A 149 -7.99 4.47 -9.56
N LEU A 150 -8.92 4.93 -8.71
CA LEU A 150 -10.11 4.17 -8.36
C LEU A 150 -11.17 4.16 -9.46
N SER A 151 -11.16 5.15 -10.35
CA SER A 151 -12.06 5.23 -11.50
C SER A 151 -11.62 4.27 -12.61
N THR A 152 -10.31 4.09 -12.80
CA THR A 152 -9.74 3.11 -13.75
C THR A 152 -9.87 1.66 -13.24
N GLY A 153 -9.90 1.47 -11.93
CA GLY A 153 -9.85 0.15 -11.29
C GLY A 153 -11.14 -0.67 -11.30
N ASN A 154 -12.18 -0.29 -12.06
CA ASN A 154 -13.42 -1.08 -12.11
C ASN A 154 -13.16 -2.44 -12.78
N PRO A 155 -13.11 -3.56 -12.03
CA PRO A 155 -12.73 -4.87 -12.57
C PRO A 155 -13.86 -5.50 -13.41
N ALA A 156 -14.99 -4.81 -13.58
CA ALA A 156 -16.18 -5.29 -14.27
C ALA A 156 -16.07 -5.27 -15.81
N THR A 157 -14.93 -4.86 -16.38
CA THR A 157 -14.73 -4.83 -17.84
C THR A 157 -13.58 -5.72 -18.26
N HIS A 158 -13.60 -6.99 -17.85
CA HIS A 158 -13.17 -8.02 -18.80
C HIS A 158 -14.34 -8.19 -19.79
N PRO A 159 -14.26 -7.70 -21.04
CA PRO A 159 -15.18 -8.15 -22.06
C PRO A 159 -15.00 -9.65 -22.14
N GLY A 160 -16.01 -10.39 -21.70
CA GLY A 160 -16.06 -11.84 -21.84
C GLY A 160 -15.70 -12.17 -23.28
N ALA A 161 -14.68 -13.01 -23.41
CA ALA A 161 -14.34 -13.68 -24.65
C ALA A 161 -15.56 -14.46 -25.13
N HIS A 162 -16.44 -13.79 -25.87
CA HIS A 162 -17.37 -14.44 -26.78
C HIS A 162 -16.54 -14.93 -27.97
N GLY A 163 -16.56 -16.24 -28.21
CA GLY A 163 -16.16 -16.81 -29.50
C GLY A 163 -15.10 -17.89 -29.41
N GLY A 164 -15.53 -19.14 -29.33
CA GLY A 164 -14.66 -20.31 -29.42
C GLY A 164 -15.48 -21.60 -29.47
N ALA A 165 -16.25 -21.74 -30.55
CA ALA A 165 -17.10 -22.88 -30.83
C ALA A 165 -16.28 -24.15 -31.14
N ASN A 166 -16.82 -25.29 -30.69
CA ASN A 166 -16.91 -26.57 -31.40
C ASN A 166 -15.63 -27.41 -31.64
N ALA A 167 -15.54 -28.55 -30.95
CA ALA A 167 -14.91 -29.76 -31.48
C ALA A 167 -15.60 -30.99 -30.84
N GLY A 168 -16.23 -31.80 -31.69
CA GLY A 168 -17.12 -32.90 -31.30
C GLY A 168 -16.41 -34.09 -30.65
N GLY A 169 -17.13 -34.76 -29.75
CA GLY A 169 -16.74 -36.04 -29.19
C GLY A 169 -17.03 -37.20 -30.15
N PRO A 170 -16.21 -38.27 -30.16
CA PRO A 170 -16.44 -39.45 -30.98
C PRO A 170 -17.54 -40.33 -30.38
N GLN A 171 -18.54 -40.68 -31.19
CA GLN A 171 -19.55 -41.70 -30.85
C GLN A 171 -18.94 -43.09 -31.09
N HIS A 172 -18.89 -43.92 -30.05
CA HIS A 172 -18.61 -45.34 -30.18
C HIS A 172 -19.91 -46.09 -30.52
N THR A 173 -19.96 -46.67 -31.72
CA THR A 173 -20.97 -47.67 -32.10
C THR A 173 -20.54 -49.05 -31.62
N VAL A 174 -21.42 -49.71 -30.86
CA VAL A 174 -21.27 -51.10 -30.41
C VAL A 174 -21.91 -52.00 -31.47
N GLY A 175 -21.12 -52.87 -32.09
CA GLY A 175 -21.59 -53.90 -33.02
C GLY A 175 -21.70 -55.25 -32.32
N SER A 176 -22.90 -55.83 -32.37
CA SER A 176 -23.21 -57.18 -31.91
C SER A 176 -22.70 -58.24 -32.89
N GLY A 177 -22.14 -59.31 -32.34
CA GLY A 177 -21.86 -60.59 -32.99
C GLY A 177 -21.89 -61.69 -31.95
#